data_AF-K1QUW7-F1
#
_entry.id   AF-K1QUW7-F1
#
_cell.length_a   1.000
_cell.length_b   1.000
_cell.length_c   1.000
_cell.angle_alpha   90.00
_cell.angle_beta   90.00
_cell.angle_gamma   90.00
#
_symmetry.space_group_name_H-M   'P 1'
#
loop_
_entity.id
_entity.type
_entity.pdbx_description
1 polymer ?
#
loop_
_entity_poly.entity_id
_entity_poly.type
_entity_poly.pdbx_seq_one_letter_code
_entity_poly.pdbx_strand_id
1 'polypeptide(L)'
;MFARIFFFYFGMESIFEAAVSGPSNRFTRKVLGSSVYVSNTTDRLQGTLCNSALDNIPAVFTITCPVHGQYVIYYNERLPGVTYPDEYSKSVTIILCEVEVYGCPATGYFGSNCSVPCPDINCQYCHIETGTCQGCKPGYKGHRCELTFTRALYAAPRSQTCGHCRDVKQCSNINGTCLTGCDAGFKGDLCKTACDRGSYGYDCNETCGHCRDVNQCSNINGTCLTGCGVGYQEDLCKTPCEGGTYGAGCKETCGYCRDVNQCSINNGTCLTGCDAGFKGDLCKTACDRGSYGYDCNETCGHCRDVNQCSNINGTCLTGCVAGYQGDLCKTTCPVGYFGEDCSETCINSYTCDGCTDVSGSCDYGCRPGWIGYFCQKCIYLHT
;
A
#
# COMPACT_ATOMS: atom_id res chain seq x y z
N MET A 1 -3.24 -33.20 -40.25
CA MET A 1 -4.67 -33.07 -40.61
C MET A 1 -5.44 -33.17 -39.31
N PHE A 2 -5.80 -32.03 -38.70
CA PHE A 2 -6.42 -32.00 -37.37
C PHE A 2 -7.93 -32.16 -37.52
N ALA A 3 -8.44 -33.36 -37.31
CA ALA A 3 -9.87 -33.56 -37.13
C ALA A 3 -10.18 -33.31 -35.65
N ARG A 4 -10.85 -32.17 -35.36
CA ARG A 4 -11.62 -32.02 -34.12
C ARG A 4 -12.92 -32.79 -34.34
N ILE A 5 -13.08 -33.88 -33.63
CA ILE A 5 -14.15 -34.83 -33.87
C ILE A 5 -15.13 -34.75 -32.71
N PHE A 6 -16.40 -34.53 -33.01
CA PHE A 6 -17.49 -34.37 -32.04
C PHE A 6 -18.42 -35.58 -32.13
N PHE A 7 -18.88 -36.07 -30.97
CA PHE A 7 -19.92 -37.09 -30.72
C PHE A 7 -20.01 -38.23 -31.73
N PHE A 8 -19.84 -39.48 -31.29
CA PHE A 8 -19.70 -40.59 -32.21
C PHE A 8 -20.97 -41.44 -32.27
N TYR A 9 -21.58 -41.48 -33.46
CA TYR A 9 -22.05 -42.74 -34.02
C TYR A 9 -20.85 -43.45 -34.63
N PHE A 10 -20.58 -44.69 -34.22
CA PHE A 10 -19.57 -45.51 -34.87
C PHE A 10 -20.24 -46.51 -35.79
N GLY A 11 -19.99 -46.45 -37.09
CA GLY A 11 -20.02 -47.65 -37.93
C GLY A 11 -18.60 -48.20 -37.94
N MET A 12 -18.36 -49.36 -37.32
CA MET A 12 -17.09 -50.08 -37.50
C MET A 12 -17.35 -51.20 -38.49
N GLU A 13 -16.80 -51.08 -39.70
CA GLU A 13 -16.71 -52.19 -40.64
C GLU A 13 -15.38 -52.92 -40.40
N SER A 14 -15.47 -54.19 -40.02
CA SER A 14 -14.32 -55.09 -39.87
C SER A 14 -14.17 -55.86 -41.17
N ILE A 15 -13.03 -55.76 -41.87
CA ILE A 15 -12.67 -56.74 -42.90
C ILE A 15 -12.23 -58.02 -42.17
N PHE A 16 -13.20 -58.79 -41.70
CA PHE A 16 -13.20 -60.16 -42.19
C PHE A 16 -13.94 -60.06 -43.51
N GLU A 17 -13.34 -60.51 -44.61
CA GLU A 17 -14.08 -60.73 -45.85
C GLU A 17 -15.47 -61.26 -45.50
N ALA A 18 -16.49 -60.84 -46.26
CA ALA A 18 -17.90 -61.19 -46.10
C ALA A 18 -18.23 -62.71 -45.96
N ALA A 19 -17.22 -63.58 -45.86
CA ALA A 19 -17.29 -64.95 -45.42
C ALA A 19 -17.08 -65.07 -43.89
N VAL A 20 -18.17 -65.32 -43.17
CA VAL A 20 -18.25 -65.99 -41.85
C VAL A 20 -18.19 -65.08 -40.61
N SER A 21 -19.28 -64.36 -40.33
CA SER A 21 -19.61 -63.90 -38.98
C SER A 21 -20.22 -65.03 -38.14
N GLY A 22 -20.03 -65.01 -36.81
CA GLY A 22 -20.65 -65.94 -35.87
C GLY A 22 -19.70 -66.54 -34.82
N PRO A 23 -20.24 -67.22 -33.79
CA PRO A 23 -19.46 -67.83 -32.69
C PRO A 23 -18.48 -68.93 -33.13
N SER A 24 -18.61 -69.41 -34.37
CA SER A 24 -17.73 -70.39 -35.01
C SER A 24 -16.48 -69.78 -35.66
N ASN A 25 -16.37 -68.45 -35.75
CA ASN A 25 -15.18 -67.80 -36.32
C ASN A 25 -14.03 -67.78 -35.29
N ARG A 26 -12.89 -68.40 -35.67
CA ARG A 26 -11.68 -68.50 -34.83
C ARG A 26 -11.10 -67.14 -34.41
N PHE A 27 -11.40 -66.08 -35.15
CA PHE A 27 -10.91 -64.74 -34.90
C PHE A 27 -11.77 -63.96 -33.89
N THR A 28 -13.04 -64.34 -33.69
CA THR A 28 -13.91 -63.77 -32.66
C THR A 28 -13.25 -63.84 -31.27
N ARG A 29 -12.57 -64.97 -31.00
CA ARG A 29 -11.81 -65.22 -29.76
C ARG A 29 -10.71 -64.18 -29.47
N LYS A 30 -10.17 -63.52 -30.50
CA LYS A 30 -9.08 -62.53 -30.37
C LYS A 30 -9.59 -61.13 -30.05
N VAL A 31 -10.86 -60.83 -30.34
CA VAL A 31 -11.48 -59.53 -30.09
C VAL A 31 -12.32 -59.51 -28.80
N LEU A 32 -12.65 -60.68 -28.22
CA LEU A 32 -13.31 -60.77 -26.92
C LEU A 32 -12.58 -59.96 -25.84
N GLY A 33 -13.36 -59.30 -24.97
CA GLY A 33 -12.85 -58.41 -23.93
C GLY A 33 -12.41 -57.03 -24.42
N SER A 34 -12.68 -56.67 -25.68
CA SER A 34 -12.40 -55.32 -26.17
C SER A 34 -13.33 -54.27 -25.58
N SER A 35 -12.80 -53.09 -25.37
CA SER A 35 -13.52 -51.92 -24.91
C SER A 35 -13.24 -50.70 -25.79
N VAL A 36 -14.24 -49.84 -25.91
CA VAL A 36 -14.13 -48.57 -26.64
C VAL A 36 -14.25 -47.44 -25.63
N TYR A 37 -13.29 -46.54 -25.63
CA TYR A 37 -13.29 -45.34 -24.81
C TYR A 37 -13.32 -44.10 -25.68
N VAL A 38 -13.93 -43.03 -25.17
CA VAL A 38 -13.83 -41.70 -25.75
C VAL A 38 -13.16 -40.79 -24.73
N SER A 39 -12.10 -40.10 -25.15
CA SER A 39 -11.24 -39.29 -24.28
C SER A 39 -10.87 -37.96 -24.94
N ASN A 40 -10.61 -36.92 -24.14
CA ASN A 40 -10.00 -35.68 -24.64
C ASN A 40 -8.47 -35.75 -24.69
N THR A 41 -7.87 -36.84 -24.21
CA THR A 41 -6.43 -37.11 -24.26
C THR A 41 -6.16 -38.46 -24.91
N THR A 42 -4.90 -38.74 -25.23
CA THR A 42 -4.50 -40.07 -25.73
C THR A 42 -4.43 -41.13 -24.63
N ASP A 43 -4.65 -40.76 -23.36
CA ASP A 43 -4.66 -41.67 -22.21
C ASP A 43 -6.05 -42.29 -22.01
N ARG A 44 -6.12 -43.63 -22.11
CA ARG A 44 -7.34 -44.41 -21.89
C ARG A 44 -7.89 -44.23 -20.47
N LEU A 45 -7.04 -44.12 -19.46
CA LEU A 45 -7.46 -44.04 -18.06
C LEU A 45 -8.25 -42.76 -17.76
N GLN A 46 -8.15 -41.75 -18.62
CA GLN A 46 -8.88 -40.49 -18.54
C GLN A 46 -10.13 -40.46 -19.44
N GLY A 47 -10.39 -41.55 -20.17
CA GLY A 47 -11.52 -41.69 -21.09
C GLY A 47 -12.75 -42.30 -20.45
N THR A 48 -13.92 -42.01 -21.04
CA THR A 48 -15.20 -42.61 -20.66
C THR A 48 -15.42 -43.89 -21.46
N LEU A 49 -15.75 -44.99 -20.77
CA LEU A 49 -16.08 -46.27 -21.40
C LEU A 49 -17.43 -46.16 -22.13
N CYS A 50 -17.42 -46.37 -23.44
CA CYS A 50 -18.59 -46.30 -24.31
C CYS A 50 -19.28 -47.66 -24.48
N ASN A 51 -18.49 -48.72 -24.52
CA ASN A 51 -18.99 -50.09 -24.57
C ASN A 51 -17.88 -51.05 -24.13
N SER A 52 -18.29 -52.17 -23.54
CA SER A 52 -17.47 -53.36 -23.32
C SER A 52 -18.09 -54.49 -24.12
N ALA A 53 -17.33 -55.10 -25.03
CA ALA A 53 -17.88 -56.13 -25.91
C ALA A 53 -18.41 -57.32 -25.11
N LEU A 54 -19.72 -57.54 -25.25
CA LEU A 54 -20.47 -58.77 -24.99
C LEU A 54 -20.00 -59.89 -25.93
N ASP A 55 -20.32 -61.12 -25.56
CA ASP A 55 -19.81 -62.41 -26.05
C ASP A 55 -19.86 -62.67 -27.59
N ASN A 56 -20.36 -61.75 -28.41
CA ASN A 56 -20.37 -61.79 -29.89
C ASN A 56 -20.31 -60.38 -30.51
N ILE A 57 -19.18 -60.00 -31.13
CA ILE A 57 -19.07 -58.77 -31.93
C ILE A 57 -19.30 -59.10 -33.42
N PRO A 58 -20.32 -58.53 -34.09
CA PRO A 58 -20.56 -58.77 -35.51
C PRO A 58 -19.53 -58.05 -36.41
N ALA A 59 -19.47 -58.45 -37.69
CA ALA A 59 -18.53 -57.88 -38.67
C ALA A 59 -18.71 -56.37 -38.85
N VAL A 60 -19.95 -55.89 -38.73
CA VAL A 60 -20.28 -54.47 -38.61
C VAL A 60 -21.07 -54.27 -37.34
N PHE A 61 -20.62 -53.37 -36.46
CA PHE A 61 -21.37 -53.03 -35.27
C PHE A 61 -21.40 -51.52 -35.05
N THR A 62 -22.52 -51.08 -34.48
CA THR A 62 -22.73 -49.67 -34.15
C THR A 62 -22.82 -49.46 -32.66
N ILE A 63 -22.02 -48.52 -32.15
CA ILE A 63 -22.08 -48.09 -30.75
C ILE A 63 -22.45 -46.61 -30.71
N THR A 64 -23.47 -46.30 -29.91
CA THR A 64 -23.81 -44.93 -29.56
C THR A 64 -23.13 -44.57 -28.25
N CYS A 65 -22.25 -43.57 -28.26
CA CYS A 65 -21.59 -43.08 -27.04
C CYS A 65 -21.83 -41.58 -26.82
N PRO A 66 -22.71 -41.20 -25.88
CA PRO A 66 -23.14 -39.81 -25.70
C PRO A 66 -22.14 -38.99 -24.86
N VAL A 67 -20.87 -38.97 -25.27
CA VAL A 67 -19.79 -38.27 -24.54
C VAL A 67 -18.92 -37.46 -25.48
N HIS A 68 -18.34 -36.37 -24.96
CA HIS A 68 -17.43 -35.51 -25.72
C HIS A 68 -15.98 -35.99 -25.55
N GLY A 69 -15.28 -36.21 -26.66
CA GLY A 69 -13.86 -36.56 -26.66
C GLY A 69 -13.20 -36.24 -27.99
N GLN A 70 -11.92 -35.94 -27.96
CA GLN A 70 -11.08 -35.73 -29.15
C GLN A 70 -10.56 -37.06 -29.74
N TYR A 71 -10.44 -38.10 -28.90
CA TYR A 71 -9.86 -39.38 -29.23
C TYR A 71 -10.84 -40.52 -28.97
N VAL A 72 -10.81 -41.50 -29.86
CA VAL A 72 -11.47 -42.79 -29.69
C VAL A 72 -10.39 -43.81 -29.48
N ILE A 73 -10.47 -44.52 -28.36
CA ILE A 73 -9.46 -45.47 -27.96
C ILE A 73 -10.11 -46.83 -27.95
N TYR A 74 -9.83 -47.62 -28.98
CA TYR A 74 -10.10 -49.04 -28.96
C TYR A 74 -9.01 -49.73 -28.13
N TYR A 75 -9.43 -50.50 -27.12
CA TYR A 75 -8.52 -51.13 -26.19
C TYR A 75 -8.85 -52.61 -25.99
N ASN A 76 -7.82 -53.46 -26.01
CA ASN A 76 -7.95 -54.86 -25.68
C ASN A 76 -6.62 -55.35 -25.11
N GLU A 77 -6.63 -55.94 -23.92
CA GLU A 77 -5.43 -56.39 -23.21
C GLU A 77 -5.60 -57.81 -22.65
N ARG A 78 -4.47 -58.51 -22.50
CA ARG A 78 -4.35 -59.75 -21.75
C ARG A 78 -3.30 -59.54 -20.66
N LEU A 79 -3.74 -59.54 -19.41
CA LEU A 79 -2.89 -59.32 -18.25
C LEU A 79 -2.16 -60.62 -17.89
N PRO A 80 -0.84 -60.57 -17.59
CA PRO A 80 -0.10 -61.72 -17.11
C PRO A 80 -0.71 -62.28 -15.81
N GLY A 81 -0.89 -63.60 -15.73
CA GLY A 81 -1.38 -64.28 -14.52
C GLY A 81 -2.90 -64.24 -14.30
N VAL A 82 -3.67 -63.63 -15.20
CA VAL A 82 -5.14 -63.68 -15.18
C VAL A 82 -5.63 -64.87 -16.00
N THR A 83 -6.50 -65.70 -15.40
CA THR A 83 -7.18 -66.79 -16.10
C THR A 83 -8.40 -66.21 -16.82
N TYR A 84 -8.36 -66.22 -18.15
CA TYR A 84 -9.49 -65.82 -19.00
C TYR A 84 -10.35 -67.04 -19.37
N PRO A 85 -11.66 -66.85 -19.69
CA PRO A 85 -12.51 -67.94 -20.18
C PRO A 85 -11.94 -68.64 -21.42
N ASP A 86 -12.26 -69.92 -21.62
CA ASP A 86 -11.70 -70.75 -22.70
C ASP A 86 -12.02 -70.22 -24.11
N GLU A 87 -13.05 -69.36 -24.25
CA GLU A 87 -13.36 -68.71 -25.52
C GLU A 87 -12.33 -67.62 -25.90
N TYR A 88 -11.50 -67.14 -24.96
CA TYR A 88 -10.55 -66.06 -25.19
C TYR A 88 -9.26 -66.60 -25.82
N SER A 89 -8.74 -65.88 -26.81
CA SER A 89 -7.39 -66.15 -27.33
C SER A 89 -6.32 -65.65 -26.36
N LYS A 90 -5.21 -66.41 -26.26
CA LYS A 90 -3.99 -66.03 -25.52
C LYS A 90 -3.28 -64.81 -26.10
N SER A 91 -3.55 -64.49 -27.36
CA SER A 91 -2.98 -63.34 -28.08
C SER A 91 -4.09 -62.39 -28.51
N VAL A 92 -3.86 -61.08 -28.37
CA VAL A 92 -4.74 -60.04 -28.91
C VAL A 92 -4.32 -59.73 -30.34
N THR A 93 -5.27 -59.56 -31.25
CA THR A 93 -5.02 -59.00 -32.58
C THR A 93 -6.23 -58.18 -32.97
N ILE A 94 -5.98 -56.91 -33.31
CA ILE A 94 -7.02 -55.96 -33.71
C ILE A 94 -6.64 -55.45 -35.08
N ILE A 95 -7.56 -55.57 -36.04
CA ILE A 95 -7.41 -55.01 -37.37
C ILE A 95 -8.65 -54.15 -37.57
N LEU A 96 -8.47 -52.83 -37.52
CA LEU A 96 -9.51 -51.85 -37.80
C LEU A 96 -9.40 -51.48 -39.27
N CYS A 97 -10.50 -51.58 -40.01
CA CYS A 97 -10.52 -51.27 -41.44
C CYS A 97 -11.05 -49.87 -41.67
N GLU A 98 -12.24 -49.60 -41.12
CA GLU A 98 -12.83 -48.26 -41.16
C GLU A 98 -13.48 -47.93 -39.82
N VAL A 99 -13.29 -46.68 -39.40
CA VAL A 99 -13.96 -46.11 -38.24
C VAL A 99 -14.62 -44.83 -38.71
N GLU A 100 -15.93 -44.91 -38.89
CA GLU A 100 -16.72 -43.73 -39.19
C GLU A 100 -17.14 -43.03 -37.91
N VAL A 101 -17.14 -41.71 -37.96
CA VAL A 101 -17.56 -40.87 -36.85
C VAL A 101 -18.57 -39.87 -37.36
N TYR A 102 -19.78 -39.93 -36.82
CA TYR A 102 -20.82 -38.98 -37.18
C TYR A 102 -21.16 -38.04 -36.04
N GLY A 103 -20.86 -36.76 -36.23
CA GLY A 103 -21.23 -35.66 -35.34
C GLY A 103 -21.38 -34.33 -36.08
N CYS A 104 -21.72 -33.27 -35.36
CA CYS A 104 -21.92 -31.94 -35.96
C CYS A 104 -20.63 -31.12 -36.03
N PRO A 105 -20.33 -30.49 -37.19
CA PRO A 105 -19.10 -29.72 -37.39
C PRO A 105 -19.10 -28.40 -36.59
N ALA A 106 -20.29 -27.85 -36.31
CA ALA A 106 -20.48 -26.66 -35.49
C ALA A 106 -21.23 -27.01 -34.20
N THR A 107 -20.81 -26.39 -33.09
CA THR A 107 -21.50 -26.48 -31.81
C THR A 107 -22.87 -25.81 -31.86
N GLY A 108 -23.81 -26.25 -31.03
CA GLY A 108 -25.13 -25.63 -30.98
C GLY A 108 -26.12 -26.15 -32.02
N TYR A 109 -25.81 -27.24 -32.73
CA TYR A 109 -26.70 -27.90 -33.70
C TYR A 109 -26.71 -29.42 -33.51
N PHE A 110 -27.82 -30.05 -33.87
CA PHE A 110 -28.10 -31.49 -33.81
C PHE A 110 -28.92 -31.97 -35.03
N GLY A 111 -29.20 -33.28 -35.07
CA GLY A 111 -29.86 -33.97 -36.16
C GLY A 111 -28.90 -34.60 -37.16
N SER A 112 -29.39 -35.54 -37.97
CA SER A 112 -28.60 -36.30 -38.95
C SER A 112 -27.81 -35.44 -39.95
N ASN A 113 -28.31 -34.24 -40.26
CA ASN A 113 -27.67 -33.27 -41.15
C ASN A 113 -27.19 -32.01 -40.41
N CYS A 114 -27.16 -32.00 -39.07
CA CYS A 114 -26.68 -30.88 -38.25
C CYS A 114 -27.30 -29.52 -38.58
N SER A 115 -28.55 -29.54 -39.04
CA SER A 115 -29.28 -28.35 -39.47
C SER A 115 -30.27 -27.85 -38.42
N VAL A 116 -30.50 -28.63 -37.35
CA VAL A 116 -31.43 -28.26 -36.28
C VAL A 116 -30.64 -27.60 -35.15
N PRO A 117 -30.88 -26.34 -34.79
CA PRO A 117 -30.19 -25.73 -33.65
C PRO A 117 -30.61 -26.40 -32.34
N CYS A 118 -29.71 -26.46 -31.36
CA CYS A 118 -30.02 -27.00 -30.04
C CYS A 118 -31.30 -26.34 -29.48
N PRO A 119 -32.22 -27.12 -28.88
CA PRO A 119 -33.49 -26.59 -28.37
C PRO A 119 -33.32 -25.45 -27.36
N ASP A 120 -32.29 -25.53 -26.51
CA ASP A 120 -31.98 -24.50 -25.52
C ASP A 120 -30.91 -23.52 -26.04
N ILE A 121 -31.24 -22.23 -26.06
CA ILE A 121 -30.39 -21.16 -26.64
C ILE A 121 -29.01 -21.02 -25.96
N ASN A 122 -28.93 -21.40 -24.68
CA ASN A 122 -27.70 -21.36 -23.88
C ASN A 122 -26.99 -22.71 -23.84
N CYS A 123 -27.48 -23.70 -24.59
CA CYS A 123 -26.79 -24.95 -24.79
C CYS A 123 -25.62 -24.74 -25.75
N GLN A 124 -24.42 -25.13 -25.32
CA GLN A 124 -23.26 -25.17 -26.18
C GLN A 124 -23.18 -26.50 -26.93
N TYR A 125 -23.54 -27.59 -26.25
CA TYR A 125 -23.49 -28.95 -26.78
C TYR A 125 -24.78 -29.69 -26.44
N CYS A 126 -25.54 -30.10 -27.47
CA CYS A 126 -26.73 -30.93 -27.30
C CYS A 126 -26.56 -32.29 -27.97
N HIS A 127 -27.31 -33.27 -27.48
CA HIS A 127 -27.34 -34.64 -27.98
C HIS A 127 -27.78 -34.67 -29.45
N ILE A 128 -27.06 -35.41 -30.29
CA ILE A 128 -27.25 -35.39 -31.76
C ILE A 128 -28.63 -35.86 -32.21
N GLU A 129 -29.26 -36.80 -31.51
CA GLU A 129 -30.60 -37.29 -31.87
C GLU A 129 -31.73 -36.57 -31.13
N THR A 130 -31.63 -36.46 -29.81
CA THR A 130 -32.71 -35.96 -28.97
C THR A 130 -32.69 -34.44 -28.78
N GLY A 131 -31.58 -33.77 -29.09
CA GLY A 131 -31.38 -32.35 -28.80
C GLY A 131 -31.22 -32.02 -27.31
N THR A 132 -31.16 -33.02 -26.43
CA THR A 132 -31.02 -32.79 -24.98
C THR A 132 -29.69 -32.09 -24.67
N CYS A 133 -29.70 -31.03 -23.86
CA CYS A 133 -28.47 -30.31 -23.57
C CYS A 133 -27.51 -31.11 -22.67
N GLN A 134 -26.25 -31.21 -23.09
CA GLN A 134 -25.19 -31.95 -22.42
C GLN A 134 -24.07 -31.03 -21.90
N GLY A 135 -23.98 -29.81 -22.42
CA GLY A 135 -23.04 -28.80 -21.94
C GLY A 135 -23.54 -27.39 -22.22
N CYS A 136 -23.51 -26.54 -21.18
CA CYS A 136 -23.95 -25.16 -21.25
C CYS A 136 -22.86 -24.23 -21.77
N LYS A 137 -23.27 -23.13 -22.39
CA LYS A 137 -22.40 -21.99 -22.66
C LYS A 137 -21.87 -21.43 -21.32
N PRO A 138 -20.67 -20.81 -21.31
CA PRO A 138 -20.13 -20.17 -20.12
C PRO A 138 -21.15 -19.21 -19.50
N GLY A 139 -21.35 -19.31 -18.18
CA GLY A 139 -22.29 -18.48 -17.41
C GLY A 139 -23.64 -19.15 -17.10
N TYR A 140 -23.93 -20.32 -17.71
CA TYR A 140 -25.20 -21.02 -17.58
C TYR A 140 -25.03 -22.42 -16.96
N LYS A 141 -26.07 -22.89 -16.26
CA LYS A 141 -26.17 -24.19 -15.60
C LYS A 141 -27.62 -24.68 -15.60
N GLY A 142 -27.86 -25.88 -15.10
CA GLY A 142 -29.18 -26.53 -15.13
C GLY A 142 -29.29 -27.52 -16.28
N HIS A 143 -30.30 -28.38 -16.23
CA HIS A 143 -30.50 -29.48 -17.18
C HIS A 143 -30.74 -29.00 -18.63
N ARG A 144 -31.16 -27.75 -18.78
CA ARG A 144 -31.45 -27.06 -20.05
C ARG A 144 -30.68 -25.74 -20.18
N CYS A 145 -29.65 -25.54 -19.35
CA CYS A 145 -28.89 -24.29 -19.30
C CYS A 145 -29.76 -23.05 -19.07
N GLU A 146 -30.85 -23.25 -18.34
CA GLU A 146 -31.90 -22.28 -18.06
C GLU A 146 -31.56 -21.39 -16.85
N LEU A 147 -30.63 -21.84 -16.01
CA LEU A 147 -30.19 -21.12 -14.83
C LEU A 147 -28.87 -20.41 -15.12
N THR A 148 -28.72 -19.19 -14.63
CA THR A 148 -27.42 -18.53 -14.56
C THR A 148 -26.73 -18.88 -13.24
N PHE A 149 -25.40 -18.75 -13.20
CA PHE A 149 -24.71 -18.78 -11.90
C PHE A 149 -25.23 -17.63 -11.02
N THR A 150 -25.42 -17.93 -9.73
CA THR A 150 -25.80 -16.93 -8.72
C THR A 150 -24.76 -15.82 -8.68
N ARG A 151 -25.16 -14.56 -8.49
CA ARG A 151 -24.28 -13.36 -8.57
C ARG A 151 -22.99 -13.39 -7.75
N ALA A 152 -22.85 -14.29 -6.78
CA ALA A 152 -21.62 -14.52 -6.02
C ALA A 152 -20.63 -15.50 -6.69
N LEU A 153 -21.02 -16.17 -7.77
CA LEU A 153 -20.26 -17.24 -8.46
C LEU A 153 -20.20 -16.96 -9.97
N TYR A 154 -19.06 -17.24 -10.61
CA TYR A 154 -18.90 -17.18 -12.06
C TYR A 154 -18.47 -18.53 -12.66
N ALA A 155 -18.69 -18.67 -13.97
CA ALA A 155 -18.48 -19.92 -14.69
C ALA A 155 -17.00 -20.18 -15.02
N ALA A 156 -16.26 -20.70 -14.04
CA ALA A 156 -14.94 -21.32 -14.23
C ALA A 156 -15.06 -22.86 -14.13
N PRO A 157 -14.06 -23.65 -14.62
CA PRO A 157 -14.08 -25.13 -14.57
C PRO A 157 -14.26 -25.73 -13.16
N ARG A 158 -14.16 -24.89 -12.12
CA ARG A 158 -14.75 -25.11 -10.79
C ARG A 158 -15.48 -23.81 -10.44
N SER A 159 -16.74 -23.85 -10.04
CA SER A 159 -17.52 -22.66 -9.68
C SER A 159 -16.75 -21.80 -8.66
N GLN A 160 -16.24 -20.64 -9.10
CA GLN A 160 -15.43 -19.75 -8.27
C GLN A 160 -16.26 -18.54 -7.81
N THR A 161 -15.93 -18.02 -6.63
CA THR A 161 -16.56 -16.81 -6.09
C THR A 161 -16.01 -15.55 -6.74
N CYS A 162 -16.89 -14.56 -6.94
CA CYS A 162 -16.49 -13.18 -7.26
C CYS A 162 -15.60 -12.62 -6.15
N GLY A 163 -14.64 -11.78 -6.53
CA GLY A 163 -13.82 -11.03 -5.55
C GLY A 163 -14.58 -9.86 -4.94
N HIS A 164 -13.83 -8.94 -4.35
CA HIS A 164 -14.35 -7.75 -3.68
C HIS A 164 -14.70 -6.65 -4.70
N CYS A 165 -15.73 -6.88 -5.52
CA CYS A 165 -16.25 -5.87 -6.44
C CYS A 165 -16.97 -4.77 -5.67
N ARG A 166 -16.85 -3.51 -6.13
CA ARG A 166 -17.55 -2.35 -5.54
C ARG A 166 -19.07 -2.51 -5.53
N ASP A 167 -19.61 -3.11 -6.59
CA ASP A 167 -20.98 -3.63 -6.61
C ASP A 167 -20.94 -5.08 -7.07
N VAL A 168 -21.28 -6.01 -6.18
CA VAL A 168 -21.33 -7.45 -6.46
C VAL A 168 -22.31 -7.77 -7.60
N LYS A 169 -23.32 -6.93 -7.86
CA LYS A 169 -24.25 -7.10 -9.00
C LYS A 169 -23.60 -6.85 -10.37
N GLN A 170 -22.43 -6.21 -10.39
CA GLN A 170 -21.66 -5.86 -11.59
C GLN A 170 -20.47 -6.81 -11.81
N CYS A 171 -20.37 -7.90 -11.04
CA CYS A 171 -19.44 -8.99 -11.31
C CYS A 171 -19.90 -9.77 -12.55
N SER A 172 -19.02 -9.92 -13.53
CA SER A 172 -19.28 -10.71 -14.72
C SER A 172 -19.49 -12.18 -14.36
N ASN A 173 -20.66 -12.73 -14.69
CA ASN A 173 -20.99 -14.14 -14.48
C ASN A 173 -20.20 -15.09 -15.39
N ILE A 174 -19.50 -14.56 -16.40
CA ILE A 174 -18.71 -15.32 -17.38
C ILE A 174 -17.29 -15.52 -16.86
N ASN A 175 -16.56 -14.45 -16.56
CA ASN A 175 -15.12 -14.48 -16.25
C ASN A 175 -14.77 -13.94 -14.84
N GLY A 176 -15.75 -13.44 -14.08
CA GLY A 176 -15.56 -12.96 -12.71
C GLY A 176 -14.97 -11.55 -12.58
N THR A 177 -14.83 -10.81 -13.68
CA THR A 177 -14.30 -9.44 -13.66
C THR A 177 -15.29 -8.45 -13.07
N CYS A 178 -14.81 -7.48 -12.29
CA CYS A 178 -15.64 -6.43 -11.71
C CYS A 178 -15.72 -5.22 -12.66
N LEU A 179 -16.88 -5.01 -13.31
CA LEU A 179 -17.04 -3.95 -14.33
C LEU A 179 -16.99 -2.54 -13.75
N THR A 180 -17.40 -2.39 -12.50
CA THR A 180 -17.35 -1.12 -11.76
C THR A 180 -16.09 -0.99 -10.92
N GLY A 181 -15.07 -1.83 -11.10
CA GLY A 181 -13.86 -1.83 -10.27
C GLY A 181 -14.03 -2.45 -8.89
N CYS A 182 -12.97 -2.35 -8.10
CA CYS A 182 -12.81 -3.00 -6.82
C CYS A 182 -13.33 -2.15 -5.66
N ASP A 183 -13.77 -2.84 -4.62
CA ASP A 183 -14.05 -2.26 -3.32
C ASP A 183 -12.76 -1.80 -2.63
N ALA A 184 -12.90 -0.97 -1.60
CA ALA A 184 -11.77 -0.43 -0.87
C ALA A 184 -10.86 -1.52 -0.29
N GLY A 185 -9.55 -1.38 -0.50
CA GLY A 185 -8.55 -2.36 -0.03
C GLY A 185 -8.19 -3.46 -1.02
N PHE A 186 -8.79 -3.48 -2.22
CA PHE A 186 -8.55 -4.49 -3.24
C PHE A 186 -8.27 -3.89 -4.62
N LYS A 187 -7.53 -4.63 -5.45
CA LYS A 187 -7.16 -4.26 -6.82
C LYS A 187 -7.13 -5.47 -7.76
N GLY A 188 -6.97 -5.15 -9.05
CA GLY A 188 -6.88 -6.10 -10.16
C GLY A 188 -8.25 -6.47 -10.73
N ASP A 189 -8.29 -7.01 -11.94
CA ASP A 189 -9.53 -7.21 -12.71
C ASP A 189 -10.60 -8.07 -11.99
N LEU A 190 -10.15 -8.97 -11.10
CA LEU A 190 -11.00 -9.84 -10.30
C LEU A 190 -11.21 -9.36 -8.85
N CYS A 191 -10.54 -8.29 -8.43
CA CYS A 191 -10.60 -7.73 -7.07
C CYS A 191 -10.33 -8.77 -5.96
N LYS A 192 -9.36 -9.65 -6.20
CA LYS A 192 -8.91 -10.69 -5.25
C LYS A 192 -7.57 -10.37 -4.60
N THR A 193 -6.87 -9.35 -5.09
CA THR A 193 -5.56 -8.95 -4.60
C THR A 193 -5.75 -7.76 -3.66
N ALA A 194 -5.23 -7.83 -2.43
CA ALA A 194 -5.22 -6.68 -1.54
C ALA A 194 -4.33 -5.56 -2.07
N CYS A 195 -4.55 -4.32 -1.63
CA CYS A 195 -3.63 -3.22 -1.93
C CYS A 195 -2.21 -3.53 -1.48
N ASP A 196 -1.23 -3.01 -2.23
CA ASP A 196 0.17 -3.08 -1.80
C ASP A 196 0.39 -2.16 -0.59
N ARG A 197 1.51 -2.36 0.10
CA ARG A 197 1.89 -1.47 1.21
C ARG A 197 2.03 -0.05 0.72
N GLY A 198 1.37 0.88 1.39
CA GLY A 198 1.40 2.30 1.06
C GLY A 198 0.28 2.76 0.12
N SER A 199 -0.65 1.89 -0.30
CA SER A 199 -1.86 2.28 -1.02
C SER A 199 -3.15 1.84 -0.34
N TYR A 200 -4.23 2.58 -0.58
CA TYR A 200 -5.54 2.33 0.01
C TYR A 200 -6.70 2.78 -0.89
N GLY A 201 -7.93 2.51 -0.43
CA GLY A 201 -9.16 2.99 -1.07
C GLY A 201 -9.60 2.13 -2.24
N TYR A 202 -10.58 2.62 -3.00
CA TYR A 202 -11.12 1.92 -4.17
C TYR A 202 -10.04 1.76 -5.23
N ASP A 203 -9.95 0.54 -5.76
CA ASP A 203 -8.94 0.18 -6.77
C ASP A 203 -7.48 0.44 -6.31
N CYS A 204 -7.26 0.68 -5.01
CA CYS A 204 -5.98 1.10 -4.42
C CYS A 204 -5.39 2.37 -5.05
N ASN A 205 -6.24 3.32 -5.47
CA ASN A 205 -5.82 4.55 -6.15
C ASN A 205 -5.28 5.65 -5.20
N GLU A 206 -5.45 5.50 -3.90
CA GLU A 206 -4.94 6.47 -2.92
C GLU A 206 -3.62 6.01 -2.33
N THR A 207 -2.75 6.97 -1.98
CA THR A 207 -1.47 6.69 -1.31
C THR A 207 -1.56 7.06 0.17
N CYS A 208 -1.06 6.18 1.03
CA CYS A 208 -0.92 6.42 2.47
C CYS A 208 -0.09 7.68 2.73
N GLY A 209 -0.42 8.40 3.80
CA GLY A 209 0.40 9.52 4.27
C GLY A 209 1.63 9.08 5.06
N HIS A 210 2.18 10.00 5.84
CA HIS A 210 3.38 9.79 6.65
C HIS A 210 3.05 9.06 7.96
N CYS A 211 2.58 7.82 7.88
CA CYS A 211 2.39 6.97 9.05
C CYS A 211 3.73 6.70 9.76
N ARG A 212 3.71 6.59 11.09
CA ARG A 212 4.91 6.20 11.87
C ARG A 212 5.48 4.85 11.43
N ASP A 213 4.60 3.90 11.11
CA ASP A 213 4.93 2.63 10.46
C ASP A 213 4.02 2.45 9.24
N VAL A 214 4.60 2.45 8.04
CA VAL A 214 3.87 2.30 6.77
C VAL A 214 3.13 0.97 6.70
N ASN A 215 3.58 -0.05 7.43
CA ASN A 215 2.90 -1.35 7.49
C ASN A 215 1.56 -1.30 8.24
N GLN A 216 1.28 -0.20 8.95
CA GLN A 216 0.08 -0.02 9.77
C GLN A 216 -0.87 1.05 9.19
N CYS A 217 -0.64 1.45 7.94
CA CYS A 217 -1.64 2.14 7.15
C CYS A 217 -2.76 1.16 6.77
N SER A 218 -4.00 1.53 7.09
CA SER A 218 -5.17 0.77 6.66
C SER A 218 -5.31 0.81 5.14
N ASN A 219 -5.27 -0.35 4.49
CA ASN A 219 -5.48 -0.46 3.04
C ASN A 219 -6.93 -0.12 2.62
N ILE A 220 -7.88 -0.05 3.56
CA ILE A 220 -9.27 0.28 3.25
C ILE A 220 -9.45 1.80 3.16
N ASN A 221 -9.08 2.54 4.20
CA ASN A 221 -9.39 3.96 4.34
C ASN A 221 -8.16 4.87 4.54
N GLY A 222 -6.95 4.30 4.58
CA GLY A 222 -5.70 5.06 4.63
C GLY A 222 -5.30 5.57 6.00
N THR A 223 -6.06 5.26 7.05
CA THR A 223 -5.76 5.74 8.40
C THR A 223 -4.51 5.06 8.97
N CYS A 224 -3.70 5.84 9.68
CA CYS A 224 -2.47 5.35 10.32
C CYS A 224 -2.78 4.88 11.75
N LEU A 225 -2.84 3.58 11.99
CA LEU A 225 -3.25 3.00 13.29
C LEU A 225 -2.31 3.37 14.45
N THR A 226 -1.02 3.59 14.16
CA THR A 226 0.00 4.00 15.16
C THR A 226 0.17 5.51 15.28
N GLY A 227 -0.65 6.28 14.56
CA GLY A 227 -0.49 7.71 14.37
C GLY A 227 0.62 8.07 13.38
N CYS A 228 0.89 9.38 13.32
CA CYS A 228 1.77 9.99 12.32
C CYS A 228 3.24 9.97 12.70
N GLY A 229 4.08 10.03 11.67
CA GLY A 229 5.48 10.41 11.78
C GLY A 229 5.62 11.85 12.29
N VAL A 230 6.86 12.21 12.60
CA VAL A 230 7.19 13.58 13.06
C VAL A 230 6.84 14.61 11.97
N GLY A 231 6.27 15.74 12.38
CA GLY A 231 5.92 16.83 11.47
C GLY A 231 4.57 16.69 10.76
N TYR A 232 3.79 15.64 11.04
CA TYR A 232 2.48 15.40 10.42
C TYR A 232 1.39 15.15 11.46
N GLN A 233 0.15 15.47 11.07
CA GLN A 233 -1.07 15.31 11.87
C GLN A 233 -2.24 14.78 11.05
N GLU A 234 -3.41 14.68 11.71
CA GLU A 234 -4.64 14.05 11.23
C GLU A 234 -4.55 12.52 11.10
N ASP A 235 -5.70 11.85 10.98
CA ASP A 235 -5.76 10.38 10.93
C ASP A 235 -5.05 9.77 9.70
N LEU A 236 -4.95 10.54 8.61
CA LEU A 236 -4.30 10.13 7.36
C LEU A 236 -2.82 10.53 7.29
N CYS A 237 -2.33 11.37 8.20
CA CYS A 237 -0.95 11.84 8.22
C CYS A 237 -0.47 12.49 6.91
N LYS A 238 -1.39 13.17 6.20
CA LYS A 238 -1.11 13.92 4.96
C LYS A 238 -0.88 15.41 5.22
N THR A 239 -1.33 15.90 6.37
CA THR A 239 -1.26 17.32 6.72
C THR A 239 0.02 17.58 7.52
N PRO A 240 0.91 18.47 7.08
CA PRO A 240 2.07 18.87 7.87
C PRO A 240 1.62 19.71 9.09
N CYS A 241 2.48 19.84 10.10
CA CYS A 241 2.22 20.75 11.21
C CYS A 241 2.13 22.20 10.73
N GLU A 242 1.19 22.94 11.30
CA GLU A 242 1.07 24.39 11.08
C GLU A 242 2.21 25.13 11.81
N GLY A 243 2.53 26.33 11.31
CA GLY A 243 3.55 27.19 11.89
C GLY A 243 3.34 27.41 13.40
N GLY A 244 4.40 27.20 14.17
CA GLY A 244 4.34 27.28 15.64
C GLY A 244 4.10 25.95 16.36
N THR A 245 3.89 24.84 15.64
CA THR A 245 3.80 23.49 16.24
C THR A 245 4.77 22.49 15.59
N TYR A 246 5.16 21.45 16.31
CA TYR A 246 6.09 20.43 15.82
C TYR A 246 5.87 19.05 16.46
N GLY A 247 6.61 18.06 15.96
CA GLY A 247 6.63 16.70 16.48
C GLY A 247 5.55 15.79 15.90
N ALA A 248 5.41 14.58 16.44
CA ALA A 248 4.42 13.63 15.97
C ALA A 248 3.00 14.07 16.39
N GLY A 249 2.11 14.28 15.42
CA GLY A 249 0.77 14.79 15.68
C GLY A 249 0.72 16.24 16.15
N CYS A 250 1.78 17.02 15.92
CA CYS A 250 1.82 18.48 16.12
C CYS A 250 1.39 18.96 17.52
N LYS A 251 1.69 18.16 18.55
CA LYS A 251 1.29 18.44 19.94
C LYS A 251 2.25 19.37 20.67
N GLU A 252 3.47 19.51 20.17
CA GLU A 252 4.49 20.37 20.77
C GLU A 252 4.44 21.77 20.18
N THR A 253 4.61 22.79 21.01
CA THR A 253 4.65 24.19 20.58
C THR A 253 6.09 24.67 20.41
N CYS A 254 6.34 25.40 19.34
CA CYS A 254 7.61 26.09 19.11
C CYS A 254 7.90 27.11 20.21
N GLY A 255 9.19 27.34 20.50
CA GLY A 255 9.59 28.43 21.39
C GLY A 255 9.58 29.79 20.69
N TYR A 256 10.29 30.74 21.27
CA TYR A 256 10.38 32.11 20.79
C TYR A 256 11.42 32.22 19.67
N CYS A 257 11.14 31.60 18.52
CA CYS A 257 11.95 31.77 17.32
C CYS A 257 11.79 33.20 16.78
N ARG A 258 12.87 33.76 16.20
CA ARG A 258 12.82 35.10 15.57
C ARG A 258 11.77 35.20 14.45
N ASP A 259 11.57 34.09 13.73
CA ASP A 259 10.44 33.90 12.81
C ASP A 259 9.78 32.56 13.14
N VAL A 260 8.53 32.61 13.62
CA VAL A 260 7.79 31.41 14.06
C VAL A 260 7.58 30.40 12.92
N ASN A 261 7.56 30.87 11.67
CA ASN A 261 7.41 30.02 10.49
C ASN A 261 8.70 29.26 10.14
N GLN A 262 9.82 29.59 10.78
CA GLN A 262 11.12 28.92 10.59
C GLN A 262 11.47 28.00 11.76
N CYS A 263 10.48 27.70 12.60
CA CYS A 263 10.54 26.57 13.52
C CYS A 263 10.41 25.25 12.74
N SER A 264 11.37 24.34 12.93
CA SER A 264 11.33 23.02 12.32
C SER A 264 10.15 22.20 12.81
N ILE A 265 9.24 21.82 11.91
CA ILE A 265 8.07 20.98 12.21
C ILE A 265 8.44 19.58 12.76
N ASN A 266 9.69 19.14 12.57
CA ASN A 266 10.14 17.81 12.98
C ASN A 266 10.59 17.77 14.45
N ASN A 267 11.35 18.77 14.88
CA ASN A 267 12.03 18.76 16.19
C ASN A 267 11.92 20.09 16.97
N GLY A 268 11.28 21.12 16.42
CA GLY A 268 11.03 22.38 17.09
C GLY A 268 12.19 23.37 17.08
N THR A 269 13.29 23.04 16.39
CA THR A 269 14.47 23.90 16.34
C THR A 269 14.22 25.18 15.54
N CYS A 270 14.68 26.32 16.07
CA CYS A 270 14.54 27.61 15.42
C CYS A 270 15.71 27.85 14.45
N LEU A 271 15.45 27.75 13.15
CA LEU A 271 16.51 27.85 12.13
C LEU A 271 17.12 29.26 11.99
N THR A 272 16.41 30.29 12.45
CA THR A 272 16.83 31.70 12.41
C THR A 272 17.41 32.23 13.72
N GLY A 273 17.54 31.35 14.72
CA GLY A 273 17.87 31.74 16.09
C GLY A 273 16.66 32.24 16.87
N CYS A 274 16.93 32.68 18.09
CA CYS A 274 15.95 33.08 19.07
C CYS A 274 15.61 34.56 18.98
N ASP A 275 14.37 34.87 19.35
CA ASP A 275 13.93 36.23 19.61
C ASP A 275 14.59 36.79 20.87
N ALA A 276 14.54 38.11 21.03
CA ALA A 276 15.17 38.81 22.13
C ALA A 276 14.70 38.29 23.50
N GLY A 277 15.64 37.98 24.39
CA GLY A 277 15.34 37.46 25.73
C GLY A 277 15.33 35.94 25.85
N PHE A 278 15.56 35.21 24.75
CA PHE A 278 15.56 33.75 24.73
C PHE A 278 16.83 33.17 24.06
N LYS A 279 17.17 31.93 24.44
CA LYS A 279 18.31 31.17 23.93
C LYS A 279 18.05 29.66 23.84
N GLY A 280 19.01 28.98 23.21
CA GLY A 280 19.03 27.53 23.00
C GLY A 280 18.30 27.13 21.71
N ASP A 281 18.54 25.92 21.21
CA ASP A 281 18.08 25.50 19.87
C ASP A 281 16.56 25.58 19.67
N LEU A 282 15.79 25.43 20.76
CA LEU A 282 14.32 25.51 20.76
C LEU A 282 13.78 26.90 21.18
N CYS A 283 14.64 27.82 21.60
CA CYS A 283 14.28 29.15 22.10
C CYS A 283 13.21 29.14 23.21
N LYS A 284 13.25 28.12 24.08
CA LYS A 284 12.35 27.98 25.25
C LYS A 284 13.00 28.45 26.55
N THR A 285 14.30 28.74 26.54
CA THR A 285 15.05 29.15 27.73
C THR A 285 15.22 30.65 27.71
N ALA A 286 14.84 31.35 28.77
CA ALA A 286 15.12 32.78 28.90
C ALA A 286 16.63 33.03 29.03
N CYS A 287 17.09 34.24 28.70
CA CYS A 287 18.48 34.62 28.95
C CYS A 287 18.86 34.48 30.42
N ASP A 288 20.13 34.12 30.66
CA ASP A 288 20.66 34.12 32.02
C ASP A 288 20.78 35.54 32.54
N ARG A 289 20.82 35.69 33.86
CA ARG A 289 21.04 36.98 34.51
C ARG A 289 22.33 37.63 34.00
N GLY A 290 22.23 38.89 33.59
CA GLY A 290 23.35 39.63 33.03
C GLY A 290 23.52 39.50 31.51
N SER A 291 22.63 38.79 30.81
CA SER A 291 22.62 38.70 29.34
C SER A 291 21.27 39.12 28.75
N TYR A 292 21.28 39.67 27.53
CA TYR A 292 20.07 40.15 26.85
C TYR A 292 20.16 40.07 25.31
N GLY A 293 19.06 40.42 24.64
CA GLY A 293 19.00 40.55 23.19
C GLY A 293 18.75 39.22 22.47
N TYR A 294 18.92 39.21 21.15
CA TYR A 294 18.75 38.02 20.33
C TYR A 294 19.80 36.97 20.69
N ASP A 295 19.34 35.74 20.90
CA ASP A 295 20.17 34.61 21.33
C ASP A 295 20.95 34.86 22.64
N CYS A 296 20.58 35.90 23.40
CA CYS A 296 21.28 36.35 24.60
C CYS A 296 22.76 36.71 24.37
N ASN A 297 23.10 37.20 23.18
CA ASN A 297 24.49 37.50 22.81
C ASN A 297 25.04 38.82 23.40
N GLU A 298 24.19 39.64 24.00
CA GLU A 298 24.61 40.90 24.64
C GLU A 298 24.74 40.76 26.15
N THR A 299 25.67 41.50 26.75
CA THR A 299 25.86 41.54 28.22
C THR A 299 25.31 42.83 28.81
N CYS A 300 24.60 42.73 29.93
CA CYS A 300 24.12 43.87 30.70
C CYS A 300 25.28 44.77 31.14
N GLY A 301 25.03 46.08 31.23
CA GLY A 301 25.99 47.03 31.79
C GLY A 301 26.00 47.01 33.31
N HIS A 302 26.46 48.11 33.90
CA HIS A 302 26.66 48.24 35.34
C HIS A 302 25.36 48.67 36.05
N CYS A 303 24.32 47.83 35.97
CA CYS A 303 23.06 48.06 36.68
C CYS A 303 23.25 48.00 38.21
N ARG A 304 22.49 48.82 38.95
CA ARG A 304 22.48 48.80 40.42
C ARG A 304 22.11 47.42 40.98
N ASP A 305 21.14 46.75 40.34
CA ASP A 305 20.86 45.34 40.53
C ASP A 305 20.84 44.62 39.17
N VAL A 306 21.81 43.75 38.92
CA VAL A 306 21.91 42.97 37.68
C VAL A 306 20.70 42.06 37.47
N ASN A 307 19.97 41.68 38.54
CA ASN A 307 18.72 40.92 38.41
C ASN A 307 17.57 41.74 37.80
N GLN A 308 17.71 43.06 37.77
CA GLN A 308 16.73 44.01 37.23
C GLN A 308 17.15 44.54 35.85
N CYS A 309 18.18 43.94 35.24
CA CYS A 309 18.48 44.13 33.83
C CYS A 309 17.44 43.38 32.98
N SER A 310 16.77 44.09 32.07
CA SER A 310 15.85 43.49 31.12
C SER A 310 16.58 42.53 30.19
N ASN A 311 16.17 41.27 30.18
CA ASN A 311 16.71 40.25 29.27
C ASN A 311 16.34 40.50 27.79
N ILE A 312 15.34 41.33 27.51
CA ILE A 312 14.93 41.63 26.13
C ILE A 312 15.87 42.67 25.52
N ASN A 313 16.08 43.80 26.19
CA ASN A 313 16.75 44.97 25.61
C ASN A 313 17.94 45.50 26.43
N GLY A 314 18.24 44.92 27.58
CA GLY A 314 19.40 45.26 28.41
C GLY A 314 19.22 46.46 29.33
N THR A 315 18.02 47.07 29.36
CA THR A 315 17.76 48.24 30.20
C THR A 315 17.84 47.89 31.68
N CYS A 316 18.55 48.71 32.46
CA CYS A 316 18.66 48.61 33.91
C CYS A 316 17.47 49.30 34.58
N LEU A 317 16.47 48.54 35.03
CA LEU A 317 15.24 49.11 35.62
C LEU A 317 15.47 49.80 36.98
N THR A 318 16.60 49.49 37.63
CA THR A 318 17.01 50.07 38.91
C THR A 318 18.02 51.20 38.78
N GLY A 319 18.32 51.66 37.57
CA GLY A 319 19.39 52.63 37.33
C GLY A 319 20.80 52.03 37.43
N CYS A 320 21.79 52.91 37.37
CA CYS A 320 23.21 52.56 37.28
C CYS A 320 23.92 52.67 38.62
N VAL A 321 24.92 51.81 38.83
CA VAL A 321 25.88 52.01 39.92
C VAL A 321 26.68 53.31 39.71
N ALA A 322 27.31 53.78 40.78
CA ALA A 322 28.15 54.96 40.72
C ALA A 322 29.25 54.85 39.67
N GLY A 323 29.43 55.92 38.88
CA GLY A 323 30.40 55.98 37.78
C GLY A 323 29.81 55.67 36.40
N TYR A 324 28.54 55.24 36.30
CA TYR A 324 27.88 54.90 35.04
C TYR A 324 26.53 55.61 34.89
N GLN A 325 26.12 55.81 33.63
CA GLN A 325 24.85 56.42 33.24
C GLN A 325 24.25 55.78 31.97
N GLY A 326 23.02 56.21 31.67
CA GLY A 326 22.23 55.80 30.50
C GLY A 326 21.44 54.52 30.76
N ASP A 327 20.42 54.27 29.93
CA ASP A 327 19.46 53.18 30.16
C ASP A 327 20.09 51.78 30.27
N LEU A 328 21.24 51.57 29.61
CA LEU A 328 22.00 50.32 29.63
C LEU A 328 23.14 50.30 30.65
N CYS A 329 23.45 51.43 31.31
CA CYS A 329 24.59 51.59 32.23
C CYS A 329 25.95 51.14 31.65
N LYS A 330 26.14 51.37 30.34
CA LYS A 330 27.39 51.06 29.61
C LYS A 330 28.28 52.29 29.41
N THR A 331 27.77 53.48 29.69
CA THR A 331 28.49 54.75 29.51
C THR A 331 29.00 55.22 30.85
N THR A 332 30.30 55.54 30.95
CA THR A 332 30.87 56.14 32.16
C THR A 332 30.36 57.57 32.36
N CYS A 333 30.48 58.10 33.58
CA CYS A 333 30.10 59.48 33.84
C CYS A 333 30.89 60.46 32.96
N PRO A 334 30.23 61.52 32.45
CA PRO A 334 30.90 62.58 31.73
C PRO A 334 31.77 63.37 32.71
N VAL A 335 32.83 63.99 32.20
CA VAL A 335 33.75 64.79 33.02
C VAL A 335 32.99 65.85 33.81
N GLY A 336 33.19 65.88 35.13
CA GLY A 336 32.53 66.81 36.05
C GLY A 336 31.26 66.27 36.73
N TYR A 337 30.88 65.01 36.47
CA TYR A 337 29.75 64.33 37.12
C TYR A 337 30.21 63.04 37.80
N PHE A 338 29.53 62.65 38.88
CA PHE A 338 29.83 61.43 39.62
C PHE A 338 28.58 60.84 40.32
N GLY A 339 28.75 59.72 41.01
CA GLY A 339 27.70 59.09 41.80
C GLY A 339 26.77 58.21 40.94
N GLU A 340 25.71 57.70 41.56
CA GLU A 340 24.73 56.84 40.87
C GLU A 340 23.98 57.62 39.77
N ASP A 341 23.83 56.98 38.62
CA ASP A 341 23.25 57.60 37.42
C ASP A 341 23.94 58.92 37.00
N CYS A 342 25.16 59.18 37.49
CA CYS A 342 25.90 60.43 37.35
C CYS A 342 25.08 61.68 37.77
N SER A 343 24.24 61.53 38.80
CA SER A 343 23.29 62.56 39.23
C SER A 343 23.96 63.69 40.03
N GLU A 344 25.20 63.51 40.47
CA GLU A 344 25.95 64.49 41.27
C GLU A 344 26.97 65.24 40.41
N THR A 345 27.20 66.52 40.73
CA THR A 345 28.18 67.38 40.04
C THR A 345 29.41 67.59 40.91
N CYS A 346 30.58 67.53 40.29
CA CYS A 346 31.81 67.83 41.00
C CYS A 346 31.84 69.31 41.38
N ILE A 347 31.74 69.57 42.69
CA ILE A 347 31.69 70.91 43.30
C ILE A 347 32.89 71.78 42.87
N ASN A 348 34.00 71.13 42.52
CA ASN A 348 35.33 71.71 42.51
C ASN A 348 36.07 71.51 41.17
N SER A 349 35.37 71.55 40.03
CA SER A 349 36.03 71.44 38.70
C SER A 349 37.12 72.51 38.46
N TYR A 350 37.11 73.62 39.21
CA TYR A 350 38.11 74.70 39.18
C TYR A 350 39.28 74.54 40.16
N THR A 351 39.16 73.68 41.18
CA THR A 351 40.16 73.51 42.26
C THR A 351 40.75 72.09 42.28
N CYS A 352 40.09 71.16 41.61
CA CYS A 352 40.43 69.76 41.43
C CYS A 352 41.03 69.56 40.02
N ASP A 353 42.06 68.73 39.87
CA ASP A 353 42.63 68.36 38.57
C ASP A 353 41.95 67.09 38.00
N GLY A 354 40.61 67.08 38.05
CA GLY A 354 39.76 65.93 37.70
C GLY A 354 39.22 65.22 38.94
N CYS A 355 37.91 65.00 38.99
CA CYS A 355 37.23 64.22 40.02
C CYS A 355 36.95 62.80 39.51
N THR A 356 36.95 61.80 40.40
CA THR A 356 36.56 60.42 40.08
C THR A 356 35.06 60.33 39.78
N ASP A 357 34.67 59.56 38.77
CA ASP A 357 33.28 59.29 38.38
C ASP A 357 32.47 58.50 39.43
N VAL A 358 33.13 57.72 40.28
CA VAL A 358 32.44 56.96 41.35
C VAL A 358 32.10 57.82 42.56
N SER A 359 33.06 58.56 43.13
CA SER A 359 32.90 59.21 44.45
C SER A 359 33.05 60.74 44.44
N GLY A 360 33.37 61.34 43.29
CA GLY A 360 33.63 62.78 43.19
C GLY A 360 34.94 63.25 43.84
N SER A 361 35.78 62.32 44.30
CA SER A 361 37.06 62.61 44.96
C SER A 361 38.14 63.12 43.99
N CYS A 362 39.09 63.91 44.51
CA CYS A 362 40.15 64.55 43.72
C CYS A 362 41.47 63.76 43.74
N ASP A 363 41.41 62.48 43.39
CA ASP A 363 42.55 61.57 43.48
C ASP A 363 43.71 61.94 42.54
N TYR A 364 43.42 62.66 41.45
CA TYR A 364 44.43 63.20 40.53
C TYR A 364 45.18 64.42 41.08
N GLY A 365 44.73 64.95 42.23
CA GLY A 365 45.37 66.05 42.94
C GLY A 365 44.58 67.36 42.88
N CYS A 366 45.00 68.30 43.75
CA CYS A 366 44.43 69.65 43.79
C CYS A 366 45.25 70.61 42.94
N ARG A 367 44.56 71.54 42.29
CA ARG A 367 45.20 72.67 41.62
C ARG A 367 45.94 73.54 42.64
N PRO A 368 47.01 74.26 42.23
CA PRO A 368 47.81 75.07 43.14
C PRO A 368 46.97 76.00 44.03
N GLY A 369 47.25 76.01 45.33
CA GLY A 369 46.52 76.81 46.31
C GLY A 369 45.35 76.09 46.99
N TRP A 370 45.07 74.83 46.65
CA TRP A 370 43.98 74.03 47.25
C TRP A 370 44.49 72.73 47.87
N ILE A 371 43.88 72.32 48.99
CA ILE A 371 44.17 71.08 49.72
C ILE A 371 42.89 70.44 50.26
N GLY A 372 42.99 69.17 50.68
CA GLY A 372 41.87 68.37 51.20
C GLY A 372 41.40 67.31 50.20
N TYR A 373 40.66 66.31 50.70
CA TYR A 373 40.23 65.13 49.92
C TYR A 373 39.36 65.47 48.69
N PHE A 374 38.63 66.59 48.76
CA PHE A 374 37.84 67.13 47.65
C PHE A 374 38.39 68.48 47.17
N CYS A 375 39.64 68.84 47.50
CA CYS A 375 40.25 70.15 47.19
C CYS A 375 39.40 71.35 47.64
N GLN A 376 38.79 71.23 48.82
CA GLN A 376 37.82 72.19 49.36
C GLN A 376 38.42 73.26 50.29
N LYS A 377 39.72 73.21 50.58
CA LYS A 377 40.39 74.19 51.47
C LYS A 377 41.45 74.96 50.70
N CYS A 378 41.46 76.29 50.83
CA CYS A 378 42.53 77.13 50.29
C CYS A 378 43.76 77.12 51.22
N ILE A 379 44.96 77.12 50.63
CA ILE A 379 46.20 77.44 51.34
C ILE A 379 46.29 78.98 51.43
N TYR A 380 45.95 79.55 52.59
CA TYR A 380 46.27 80.95 52.86
C TYR A 380 47.77 81.06 53.10
N LEU A 381 48.51 81.64 52.14
CA LEU A 381 49.85 82.16 52.40
C LEU A 381 49.68 83.45 53.21
N HIS A 382 49.81 83.36 54.53
CA HIS A 382 50.10 84.54 55.33
C HIS A 382 51.47 85.06 54.89
N THR A 383 51.47 86.19 54.18
CA THR A 383 52.65 87.01 53.93
C THR A 383 53.16 87.63 55.21
#